data_AF-A0A935VT66-F1
#
_entry.id   AF-A0A935VT66-F1
#
_cell.length_a   1.000
_cell.length_b   1.000
_cell.length_c   1.000
_cell.angle_alpha   90.00
_cell.angle_beta   90.00
_cell.angle_gamma   90.00
#
_symmetry.space_group_name_H-M   'P 1'
#
loop_
_entity.id
_entity.type
_entity.pdbx_description
1 polymer ?
#
loop_
_entity_poly.entity_id
_entity_poly.type
_entity_poly.pdbx_seq_one_letter_code
_entity_poly.pdbx_strand_id
1 'polypeptide(L)'
;MKPLIILIVLAFLVSSCTNEEKPDEPATVPISRETELKESIKKYPDSLSLKEYLIQYYRSNNNYDMALATANEVLQKDSSLARFWEMKATLYFENYDTVNAIKAYEKLLDIYPAPQYVMELGSLYAATKILKHY
;
A
#
# COMPACT_ATOMS: atom_id res chain seq x y z
N MET A 1 76.75 8.73 -29.26
CA MET A 1 76.75 7.55 -30.16
C MET A 1 75.81 6.49 -29.58
N LYS A 2 74.67 6.26 -30.26
CA LYS A 2 73.76 5.09 -30.20
C LYS A 2 73.13 4.70 -28.84
N PRO A 3 71.98 4.01 -28.85
CA PRO A 3 70.78 4.19 -29.68
C PRO A 3 69.50 4.17 -28.78
N LEU A 4 68.39 4.82 -29.12
CA LEU A 4 67.32 4.31 -30.02
C LEU A 4 67.03 2.81 -29.80
N ILE A 5 65.75 2.45 -29.63
CA ILE A 5 65.18 1.12 -29.33
C ILE A 5 64.83 0.91 -27.85
N ILE A 6 63.89 1.69 -27.32
CA ILE A 6 62.78 1.16 -26.50
C ILE A 6 61.53 1.94 -26.96
N LEU A 7 61.14 1.74 -28.23
CA LEU A 7 60.07 2.47 -28.91
C LEU A 7 58.72 1.73 -28.88
N ILE A 8 58.57 0.71 -28.05
CA ILE A 8 57.36 -0.11 -28.04
C ILE A 8 57.15 -0.49 -26.58
N VAL A 9 55.90 -0.45 -26.11
CA VAL A 9 55.47 -0.74 -24.72
C VAL A 9 55.45 0.48 -23.79
N LEU A 10 54.54 1.43 -24.03
CA LEU A 10 53.61 1.94 -22.99
C LEU A 10 52.58 2.98 -23.50
N ALA A 11 52.34 3.08 -24.80
CA ALA A 11 51.34 4.01 -25.35
C ALA A 11 49.91 3.41 -25.33
N PHE A 12 49.40 3.00 -24.16
CA PHE A 12 48.03 2.49 -24.04
C PHE A 12 47.26 2.84 -22.75
N LEU A 13 47.66 3.89 -22.03
CA LEU A 13 46.93 4.31 -20.83
C LEU A 13 46.79 5.83 -20.75
N VAL A 14 45.96 6.41 -21.62
CA VAL A 14 45.13 7.59 -21.28
C VAL A 14 44.07 7.77 -22.38
N SER A 15 43.07 6.90 -22.40
CA SER A 15 41.71 7.34 -22.75
C SER A 15 41.05 7.77 -21.45
N SER A 16 41.43 8.95 -20.96
CA SER A 16 40.65 9.64 -19.95
C SER A 16 39.42 10.18 -20.65
N CYS A 17 38.31 9.45 -20.54
CA CYS A 17 37.00 9.96 -20.92
C CYS A 17 36.79 11.30 -20.21
N THR A 18 36.62 12.35 -21.01
CA THR A 18 36.16 13.64 -20.53
C THR A 18 34.70 13.45 -20.14
N ASN A 19 34.42 13.23 -18.86
CA ASN A 19 33.06 13.31 -18.35
C ASN A 19 32.70 14.80 -18.32
N GLU A 20 31.89 15.23 -19.28
CA GLU A 20 31.17 16.50 -19.17
C GLU A 20 30.19 16.37 -17.99
N GLU A 21 30.47 17.05 -16.88
CA GLU A 21 29.50 17.25 -15.81
C GLU A 21 28.32 18.03 -16.41
N LYS A 22 27.19 17.33 -16.59
CA LYS A 22 25.93 18.00 -16.90
C LYS A 22 25.55 18.91 -15.71
N PRO A 23 25.01 20.11 -15.95
CA PRO A 23 24.53 20.98 -14.88
C PRO A 23 23.51 20.23 -14.03
N ASP A 24 23.64 20.32 -12.71
CA ASP A 24 22.72 19.74 -11.74
C ASP A 24 21.26 20.12 -12.07
N GLU A 25 20.52 19.21 -12.68
CA GLU A 25 19.06 19.27 -12.70
C GLU A 25 18.59 19.19 -11.23
N PRO A 26 17.68 20.07 -10.78
CA PRO A 26 17.18 20.00 -9.41
C PRO A 26 16.60 18.61 -9.16
N ALA A 27 17.18 17.90 -8.19
CA ALA A 27 16.78 16.55 -7.82
C ALA A 27 15.26 16.52 -7.61
N THR A 28 14.54 15.87 -8.52
CA THR A 28 13.13 15.60 -8.35
C THR A 28 13.00 14.61 -7.20
N VAL A 29 12.59 15.10 -6.03
CA VAL A 29 12.24 14.22 -4.91
C VAL A 29 11.11 13.32 -5.41
N PRO A 30 11.27 11.97 -5.43
CA PRO A 30 10.21 11.09 -5.87
C PRO A 30 8.97 11.31 -5.00
N ILE A 31 7.86 11.72 -5.62
CA ILE A 31 6.59 11.89 -4.91
C ILE A 31 6.15 10.51 -4.41
N SER A 32 5.84 10.39 -3.11
CA SER A 32 5.39 9.11 -2.57
C SER A 32 4.04 8.72 -3.15
N ARG A 33 3.79 7.41 -3.31
CA ARG A 33 2.51 6.90 -3.80
C ARG A 33 1.33 7.39 -2.96
N GLU A 34 1.54 7.53 -1.64
CA GLU A 34 0.56 8.14 -0.74
C GLU A 34 0.18 9.56 -1.17
N THR A 35 1.18 10.38 -1.48
CA THR A 35 0.99 11.77 -1.89
C THR A 35 0.24 11.83 -3.21
N GLU A 36 0.60 11.02 -4.20
CA GLU A 36 -0.11 10.95 -5.48
C GLU A 36 -1.60 10.59 -5.31
N LEU A 37 -1.90 9.61 -4.46
CA LEU A 37 -3.26 9.18 -4.18
C LEU A 37 -4.04 10.28 -3.45
N LYS A 38 -3.44 10.94 -2.45
CA LYS A 38 -4.06 12.04 -1.72
C LYS A 38 -4.36 13.24 -2.62
N GLU A 39 -3.44 13.63 -3.50
CA GLU A 39 -3.68 14.71 -4.47
C GLU A 39 -4.76 14.33 -5.48
N SER A 40 -4.79 13.07 -5.92
CA SER A 40 -5.85 12.57 -6.80
C SER A 40 -7.23 12.60 -6.12
N ILE A 41 -7.30 12.25 -4.84
CA ILE A 41 -8.54 12.30 -4.04
C ILE A 41 -8.99 13.75 -3.85
N LYS A 42 -8.08 14.71 -3.63
CA LYS A 42 -8.44 16.13 -3.58
C LYS A 42 -9.10 16.59 -4.88
N LYS A 43 -8.62 16.12 -6.03
CA LYS A 43 -9.20 16.44 -7.34
C LYS A 43 -10.51 15.71 -7.61
N TYR A 44 -10.67 14.49 -7.09
CA TYR A 44 -11.84 13.63 -7.30
C TYR A 44 -12.34 13.03 -5.97
N PRO A 45 -12.94 13.84 -5.07
CA PRO A 45 -13.23 13.45 -3.68
C PRO A 45 -14.29 12.36 -3.51
N ASP A 46 -15.09 12.12 -4.55
CA ASP A 46 -16.15 11.11 -4.55
C ASP A 46 -15.74 9.81 -5.24
N SER A 47 -14.50 9.73 -5.75
CA SER A 47 -13.98 8.50 -6.33
C SER A 47 -13.73 7.44 -5.26
N LEU A 48 -14.64 6.48 -5.16
CA LEU A 48 -14.50 5.33 -4.25
C LEU A 48 -13.25 4.52 -4.59
N SER A 49 -12.95 4.30 -5.87
CA SER A 49 -11.75 3.55 -6.29
C SER A 49 -10.45 4.20 -5.82
N LEU A 50 -10.33 5.53 -5.84
CA LEU A 50 -9.14 6.20 -5.30
C LEU A 50 -8.99 5.99 -3.80
N LYS A 51 -10.10 6.00 -3.05
CA LYS A 51 -10.10 5.70 -1.61
C LYS A 51 -9.77 4.24 -1.33
N GLU A 52 -10.28 3.30 -2.13
CA GLU A 52 -9.88 1.89 -2.06
C GLU A 52 -8.37 1.73 -2.27
N TYR A 53 -7.79 2.40 -3.28
CA TYR A 53 -6.34 2.34 -3.50
C TYR A 53 -5.54 2.92 -2.33
N LEU A 54 -6.04 3.99 -1.70
CA LEU A 54 -5.40 4.55 -0.51
C LEU A 54 -5.49 3.60 0.69
N ILE A 55 -6.64 2.96 0.90
CA ILE A 55 -6.81 1.91 1.92
C ILE A 55 -5.83 0.77 1.69
N GLN A 56 -5.74 0.26 0.45
CA GLN A 56 -4.84 -0.84 0.10
C GLN A 56 -3.37 -0.45 0.25
N TYR A 57 -3.01 0.78 -0.09
CA TYR A 57 -1.67 1.31 0.16
C TYR A 57 -1.35 1.31 1.65
N TYR A 58 -2.25 1.81 2.50
CA TYR A 58 -2.03 1.80 3.94
C TYR A 58 -1.95 0.37 4.50
N ARG A 59 -2.85 -0.52 4.08
CA ARG A 59 -2.83 -1.95 4.42
C ARG A 59 -1.50 -2.61 4.06
N SER A 60 -1.00 -2.41 2.84
CA SER A 60 0.28 -3.02 2.40
C SER A 60 1.49 -2.53 3.20
N ASN A 61 1.36 -1.37 3.85
CA ASN A 61 2.38 -0.81 4.74
C ASN A 61 2.11 -1.10 6.22
N ASN A 62 1.18 -2.02 6.53
CA ASN A 62 0.72 -2.33 7.90
C ASN A 62 0.20 -1.10 8.68
N ASN A 63 -0.18 -0.03 7.99
CA ASN A 63 -0.75 1.17 8.60
C ASN A 63 -2.27 1.00 8.71
N TYR A 64 -2.68 0.05 9.54
CA TYR A 64 -4.09 -0.33 9.68
C TYR A 64 -4.96 0.84 10.18
N ASP A 65 -4.42 1.71 11.04
CA ASP A 65 -5.15 2.87 11.56
C ASP A 65 -5.55 3.84 10.44
N MET A 66 -4.64 4.18 9.53
CA MET A 66 -4.94 5.06 8.40
C MET A 66 -5.84 4.38 7.36
N ALA A 67 -5.67 3.07 7.14
CA ALA A 67 -6.54 2.29 6.29
C ALA A 67 -7.99 2.29 6.82
N LEU A 68 -8.17 2.03 8.11
CA LEU A 68 -9.46 2.05 8.78
C LEU A 68 -10.08 3.45 8.82
N ALA A 69 -9.29 4.49 9.06
CA ALA A 69 -9.76 5.88 9.01
C ALA A 69 -10.32 6.22 7.62
N THR A 70 -9.58 5.88 6.55
CA THR A 70 -10.03 6.11 5.16
C THR A 70 -11.32 5.34 4.85
N ALA A 71 -11.44 4.09 5.30
CA ALA A 71 -12.67 3.30 5.12
C ALA A 71 -13.85 3.88 5.93
N ASN A 72 -13.60 4.38 7.14
CA ASN A 72 -14.61 5.03 7.98
C ASN A 72 -15.14 6.31 7.35
N GLU A 73 -14.28 7.13 6.75
CA GLU A 73 -14.72 8.34 6.03
C GLU A 73 -15.67 8.02 4.87
N VAL A 74 -15.44 6.90 4.16
CA VAL A 74 -16.35 6.44 3.11
C VAL A 74 -17.69 6.01 3.70
N LEU A 75 -17.66 5.15 4.71
CA LEU A 75 -18.86 4.58 5.32
C LEU A 75 -19.66 5.60 6.15
N GLN A 76 -19.04 6.69 6.58
CA GLN A 76 -19.75 7.82 7.19
C GLN A 76 -20.63 8.54 6.18
N LYS A 77 -20.21 8.62 4.91
CA LYS A 77 -21.00 9.22 3.83
C LYS A 77 -22.07 8.27 3.32
N ASP A 78 -21.71 7.01 3.12
CA ASP A 78 -22.62 5.97 2.67
C ASP A 78 -22.28 4.63 3.34
N SER A 79 -23.09 4.26 4.32
CA SER A 79 -22.92 3.03 5.09
C SER A 79 -23.46 1.79 4.38
N SER A 80 -24.09 1.93 3.22
CA SER A 80 -24.61 0.80 2.44
C SER A 80 -23.57 0.16 1.52
N LEU A 81 -22.33 0.68 1.50
CA LEU A 81 -21.26 0.19 0.65
C LEU A 81 -20.61 -1.07 1.24
N ALA A 82 -21.18 -2.24 0.90
CA ALA A 82 -20.69 -3.57 1.29
C ALA A 82 -19.16 -3.72 1.15
N ARG A 83 -18.59 -3.31 0.01
CA ARG A 83 -17.15 -3.40 -0.25
C ARG A 83 -16.27 -2.77 0.83
N PHE A 84 -16.68 -1.64 1.40
CA PHE A 84 -15.89 -0.97 2.44
C PHE A 84 -16.06 -1.63 3.82
N TRP A 85 -17.18 -2.30 4.07
CA TRP A 85 -17.33 -3.17 5.24
C TRP A 85 -16.46 -4.42 5.16
N GLU A 86 -16.37 -5.06 3.98
CA GLU A 86 -15.43 -6.15 3.70
C GLU A 86 -13.98 -5.72 3.95
N MET A 87 -13.58 -4.55 3.42
CA MET A 87 -12.24 -4.00 3.66
C MET A 87 -12.00 -3.77 5.15
N LYS A 88 -12.95 -3.17 5.89
CA LYS A 88 -12.81 -3.01 7.36
C LYS A 88 -12.66 -4.34 8.07
N ALA A 89 -13.45 -5.34 7.71
CA ALA A 89 -13.39 -6.65 8.34
C ALA A 89 -12.02 -7.32 8.13
N THR A 90 -11.49 -7.22 6.91
CA THR A 90 -10.14 -7.68 6.57
C THR A 90 -9.07 -6.92 7.36
N LEU A 91 -9.14 -5.59 7.39
CA LEU A 91 -8.18 -4.75 8.10
C LEU A 91 -8.16 -5.03 9.61
N TYR A 92 -9.32 -5.18 10.23
CA TYR A 92 -9.41 -5.53 11.64
C TYR A 92 -8.84 -6.93 11.90
N PHE A 93 -9.14 -7.90 11.04
CA PHE A 93 -8.60 -9.26 11.18
C PHE A 93 -7.07 -9.28 11.08
N GLU A 94 -6.50 -8.59 10.08
CA GLU A 94 -5.05 -8.50 9.90
C GLU A 94 -4.35 -7.71 11.01
N ASN A 95 -5.06 -6.76 11.63
CA ASN A 95 -4.60 -6.04 12.82
C ASN A 95 -4.91 -6.79 14.13
N TYR A 96 -5.23 -8.08 14.07
CA TYR A 96 -5.56 -8.96 15.20
C TYR A 96 -6.78 -8.52 16.04
N ASP A 97 -7.55 -7.53 15.59
CA ASP A 97 -8.78 -7.06 16.21
C ASP A 97 -9.96 -7.92 15.74
N THR A 98 -9.98 -9.16 16.20
CA THR A 98 -10.99 -10.14 15.79
C THR A 98 -12.41 -9.70 16.19
N VAL A 99 -12.56 -8.94 17.27
CA VAL A 99 -13.88 -8.46 17.73
C VAL A 99 -14.48 -7.48 16.73
N ASN A 100 -13.71 -6.51 16.25
CA ASN A 100 -14.22 -5.56 15.27
C ASN A 100 -14.26 -6.14 13.85
N ALA A 101 -13.43 -7.15 13.54
CA ALA A 101 -13.57 -7.92 12.31
C ALA A 101 -14.93 -8.61 12.21
N ILE A 102 -15.35 -9.30 13.28
CA ILE A 102 -16.68 -9.94 13.40
C ILE A 102 -17.79 -8.90 13.16
N LYS A 103 -17.76 -7.77 13.86
CA LYS A 103 -18.78 -6.72 13.70
C LYS A 103 -18.87 -6.17 12.28
N ALA A 104 -17.72 -6.01 11.61
CA ALA A 104 -17.67 -5.54 10.24
C ALA A 104 -18.23 -6.58 9.26
N TYR A 105 -17.96 -7.88 9.46
CA TYR A 105 -18.56 -8.96 8.68
C TYR A 105 -20.07 -9.10 8.92
N GLU A 106 -20.54 -8.94 10.16
CA GLU A 106 -21.98 -8.89 10.47
C GLU A 106 -22.65 -7.76 9.67
N LYS A 107 -22.07 -6.55 9.69
CA LYS A 107 -22.58 -5.42 8.91
C LYS A 107 -22.52 -5.65 7.40
N LEU A 108 -21.47 -6.31 6.91
CA LEU A 108 -21.37 -6.70 5.50
C LEU A 108 -22.51 -7.64 5.11
N LEU A 109 -22.79 -8.66 5.93
CA LEU A 109 -23.84 -9.65 5.67
C LEU A 109 -25.26 -9.07 5.78
N ASP A 110 -25.46 -8.04 6.61
CA ASP A 110 -26.72 -7.27 6.65
C ASP A 110 -27.02 -6.60 5.29
N ILE A 111 -25.97 -6.23 4.54
CA ILE A 111 -26.08 -5.50 3.27
C ILE A 111 -26.05 -6.46 2.07
N TYR A 112 -25.10 -7.39 2.07
CA TYR A 112 -24.84 -8.30 0.97
C TYR A 112 -24.54 -9.72 1.52
N PRO A 113 -25.59 -10.53 1.71
CA PRO A 113 -25.45 -11.89 2.22
C PRO A 113 -24.88 -12.80 1.13
N ALA A 114 -23.60 -13.17 1.27
CA ALA A 114 -22.94 -14.07 0.34
C ALA A 114 -22.23 -15.21 1.08
N PRO A 115 -22.24 -16.45 0.55
CA PRO A 115 -21.70 -17.62 1.25
C PRO A 115 -20.25 -17.46 1.73
N GLN A 116 -19.40 -16.79 0.95
CA GLN A 116 -18.00 -16.56 1.32
C GLN A 116 -17.88 -15.76 2.63
N TYR A 117 -18.70 -14.72 2.82
CA TYR A 117 -18.66 -13.89 4.02
C TYR A 117 -19.26 -14.60 5.24
N VAL A 118 -20.23 -15.50 5.01
CA VAL A 118 -20.75 -16.38 6.08
C VAL A 118 -19.66 -17.34 6.56
N MET A 119 -18.88 -17.91 5.64
CA MET A 119 -17.77 -18.80 5.97
C MET A 119 -16.64 -18.08 6.72
N GLU A 120 -16.29 -16.87 6.30
CA GLU A 120 -15.30 -16.03 6.99
C GLU A 120 -15.76 -15.69 8.41
N LEU A 121 -17.00 -15.20 8.57
CA LEU A 121 -17.56 -14.92 9.89
C LEU A 121 -17.62 -16.16 10.79
N GLY A 122 -18.05 -17.30 10.24
CA GLY A 122 -18.08 -18.58 10.97
C GLY A 122 -16.68 -19.00 11.47
N SER A 123 -15.65 -18.79 10.65
CA SER A 123 -14.26 -19.08 11.01
C SER A 123 -13.77 -18.19 12.15
N LEU A 124 -14.13 -16.90 12.15
CA LEU A 124 -13.81 -15.97 13.24
C LEU A 124 -14.50 -16.35 14.56
N TYR A 125 -15.78 -16.77 14.52
CA TYR A 125 -16.45 -17.25 15.73
C TYR A 125 -15.84 -18.55 16.27
N ALA A 126 -15.45 -19.47 15.40
CA ALA A 126 -14.77 -20.69 15.83
C ALA A 126 -13.44 -20.36 16.52
N ALA A 127 -12.62 -19.48 15.93
CA ALA A 127 -11.33 -19.06 16.49
C ALA A 127 -11.49 -18.36 17.85
N THR A 128 -12.43 -17.42 17.97
CA THR A 128 -12.67 -16.70 19.24
C THR A 128 -13.20 -17.62 20.34
N LYS A 129 -14.01 -18.62 20.01
CA LYS A 129 -14.47 -19.61 20.99
C LYS A 129 -13.31 -20.47 21.51
N ILE A 130 -12.40 -20.90 20.64
CA ILE A 130 -11.20 -21.67 21.03
C ILE A 130 -10.33 -20.84 21.99
N LEU A 131 -10.07 -19.57 21.70
CA LEU A 131 -9.23 -18.70 22.54
C LEU A 131 -9.80 -18.45 23.95
N LYS A 132 -11.12 -18.54 24.15
CA LYS A 132 -11.75 -18.37 25.48
C LYS A 132 -11.58 -19.59 26.40
N HIS A 133 -11.06 -20.71 25.88
CA HIS A 133 -10.90 -21.95 26.63
C HIS A 133 -9.44 -22.23 27.05
N TYR A 134 -8.52 -21.29 26.80
CA TYR A 134 -7.14 -21.28 27.30
C TYR A 134 -6.96 -20.14 28.31
#